data_AF-A0A509LRC4-F1
#
_entry.id   AF-A0A509LRC4-F1
#
_cell.length_a   1.000
_cell.length_b   1.000
_cell.length_c   1.000
_cell.angle_alpha   90.00
_cell.angle_beta   90.00
_cell.angle_gamma   90.00
#
_symmetry.space_group_name_H-M   'P 1'
#
loop_
_entity.id
_entity.type
_entity.pdbx_description
1 polymer ?
#
loop_
_entity_poly.entity_id
_entity_poly.type
_entity_poly.pdbx_seq_one_letter_code
_entity_poly.pdbx_strand_id
1 'polypeptide(L)'
;SLDHQQAEYASFLNHLCQVPKSAYAAIPDETMICRCEEITMGTIKKNIREGFDTIGSLKKATRCGMGRCQGRICGPVIFDIITVLTQKSPESIGCSLSRAPVKNVNIKAFLNS
;
A
#
# COMPACT_ATOMS: atom_id res chain seq x y z
N SER A 1 29.41 -5.10 -5.88
CA SER A 1 28.93 -6.25 -5.09
C SER A 1 27.66 -6.79 -5.74
N LEU A 2 27.28 -8.03 -5.45
CA LEU A 2 26.03 -8.63 -5.94
C LEU A 2 24.80 -7.76 -5.60
N ASP A 3 24.81 -7.10 -4.45
CA ASP A 3 23.73 -6.21 -4.00
C ASP A 3 23.48 -5.01 -4.94
N HIS A 4 24.56 -4.45 -5.51
CA HIS A 4 24.44 -3.32 -6.44
C HIS A 4 23.78 -3.74 -7.76
N GLN A 5 24.20 -4.89 -8.32
CA GLN A 5 23.61 -5.43 -9.55
C GLN A 5 22.14 -5.81 -9.35
N GLN A 6 21.77 -6.35 -8.19
CA GLN A 6 20.38 -6.64 -7.85
C GLN A 6 19.53 -5.37 -7.76
N ALA A 7 20.07 -4.28 -7.18
CA ALA A 7 19.37 -3.00 -7.08
C ALA A 7 19.16 -2.36 -8.47
N GLU A 8 20.17 -2.36 -9.34
CA GLU A 8 20.05 -1.85 -10.71
C GLU A 8 19.01 -2.63 -11.53
N TYR A 9 19.06 -3.96 -11.45
CA TYR A 9 18.08 -4.82 -12.12
C TYR A 9 16.65 -4.58 -11.61
N ALA A 10 16.47 -4.44 -10.30
CA ALA A 10 15.16 -4.12 -9.72
C ALA A 10 14.64 -2.75 -10.18
N SER A 11 15.51 -1.73 -10.25
CA SER A 11 15.16 -0.41 -10.78
C SER A 11 14.70 -0.49 -12.24
N PHE A 12 15.45 -1.24 -13.07
CA PHE A 12 15.11 -1.47 -14.47
C PHE A 12 13.75 -2.18 -14.62
N LEU A 13 13.51 -3.26 -13.88
CA LEU A 13 12.22 -3.96 -13.90
C LEU A 13 11.07 -3.06 -13.44
N ASN A 14 11.26 -2.30 -12.37
CA ASN A 14 10.26 -1.35 -11.89
C ASN A 14 9.94 -0.30 -12.95
N HIS A 15 10.94 0.16 -13.72
CA HIS A 15 10.72 1.07 -14.83
C HIS A 15 9.89 0.43 -15.95
N LEU A 16 10.24 -0.78 -16.38
CA LEU A 16 9.52 -1.48 -17.45
C LEU A 16 8.09 -1.86 -17.07
N CYS A 17 7.86 -2.22 -15.80
CA CYS A 17 6.57 -2.70 -15.31
C CYS A 17 5.71 -1.58 -14.70
N GLN A 18 6.07 -0.32 -14.90
CA GLN A 18 5.30 0.81 -14.39
C GLN A 18 3.91 0.86 -15.03
N VAL A 19 2.89 0.94 -14.18
CA VAL A 19 1.52 1.15 -14.61
C VAL A 19 1.34 2.64 -14.97
N PRO A 20 0.70 2.98 -16.10
CA PRO A 20 0.48 4.37 -16.46
C PRO A 20 -0.37 5.07 -15.38
N LYS A 21 0.03 6.29 -15.00
CA LYS A 21 -0.65 7.06 -13.93
C LYS A 21 -2.16 7.21 -14.16
N SER A 22 -2.58 7.33 -15.42
CA SER A 22 -3.98 7.43 -15.81
C SER A 22 -4.82 6.19 -15.41
N ALA A 23 -4.20 5.00 -15.35
CA ALA A 23 -4.91 3.78 -14.98
C ALA A 23 -5.41 3.83 -13.53
N TYR A 24 -4.64 4.42 -12.60
CA TYR A 24 -5.07 4.56 -11.20
C TYR A 24 -6.25 5.53 -11.04
N ALA A 25 -6.29 6.60 -11.84
CA ALA A 25 -7.41 7.54 -11.85
C ALA A 25 -8.68 6.93 -12.46
N ALA A 26 -8.52 6.02 -13.42
CA ALA A 26 -9.61 5.34 -14.12
C ALA A 26 -10.24 4.16 -13.35
N ILE A 27 -9.72 3.80 -12.17
CA ILE A 27 -10.27 2.71 -11.37
C ILE A 27 -11.71 3.07 -10.93
N PRO A 28 -12.72 2.23 -11.24
CA PRO A 28 -14.11 2.41 -10.80
C PRO A 28 -14.25 2.41 -9.28
N ASP A 29 -15.21 3.16 -8.75
CA ASP A 29 -15.34 3.39 -7.30
C ASP A 29 -15.75 2.14 -6.52
N GLU A 30 -16.47 1.21 -7.15
CA GLU A 30 -16.86 -0.09 -6.63
C GLU A 30 -15.71 -1.11 -6.57
N THR A 31 -14.56 -0.80 -7.19
CA THR A 31 -13.42 -1.73 -7.24
C THR A 31 -12.86 -1.95 -5.84
N MET A 32 -12.74 -3.21 -5.45
CA MET A 32 -12.14 -3.60 -4.18
C MET A 32 -10.61 -3.41 -4.22
N ILE A 33 -10.09 -2.51 -3.37
CA ILE A 33 -8.65 -2.28 -3.24
C ILE A 33 -8.06 -3.05 -2.07
N CYS A 34 -8.76 -3.10 -0.93
CA CYS A 34 -8.36 -3.91 0.21
C CYS A 34 -9.35 -5.05 0.43
N ARG A 35 -8.97 -6.26 0.03
CA ARG A 35 -9.83 -7.43 0.22
C ARG A 35 -10.04 -7.80 1.70
N CYS A 36 -9.04 -7.58 2.55
CA CYS A 36 -9.11 -8.03 3.95
C CYS A 36 -10.04 -7.18 4.82
N GLU A 37 -10.11 -5.86 4.56
CA GLU A 37 -10.95 -4.92 5.31
C GLU A 37 -12.12 -4.40 4.47
N GLU A 38 -12.33 -5.01 3.31
CA GLU A 38 -13.40 -4.72 2.37
C GLU A 38 -13.49 -3.25 1.90
N ILE A 39 -12.34 -2.63 1.64
CA ILE A 39 -12.26 -1.22 1.25
C ILE A 39 -12.20 -1.06 -0.28
N THR A 40 -13.11 -0.25 -0.81
CA THR A 40 -13.21 0.08 -2.24
C THR A 40 -12.41 1.33 -2.61
N MET A 41 -12.21 1.53 -3.92
CA MET A 41 -11.60 2.73 -4.49
C MET A 41 -12.40 4.00 -4.14
N GLY A 42 -13.73 3.93 -4.15
CA GLY A 42 -14.61 5.05 -3.78
C GLY A 42 -14.39 5.50 -2.34
N THR A 43 -14.26 4.56 -1.40
CA THR A 43 -13.93 4.86 0.00
C THR A 43 -12.56 5.53 0.11
N ILE A 44 -11.56 5.06 -0.64
CA ILE A 44 -10.22 5.66 -0.66
C ILE A 44 -10.27 7.09 -1.20
N LYS A 45 -10.89 7.30 -2.38
CA LYS A 45 -11.05 8.64 -2.98
C LYS A 45 -11.76 9.60 -2.03
N LYS A 46 -12.82 9.15 -1.35
CA LYS A 46 -13.56 9.95 -0.36
C LYS A 46 -12.64 10.41 0.78
N ASN A 47 -11.90 9.49 1.40
CA ASN A 47 -11.02 9.83 2.53
C ASN A 47 -9.84 10.73 2.11
N ILE A 48 -9.29 10.53 0.91
CA ILE A 48 -8.25 11.42 0.38
C ILE A 48 -8.79 12.85 0.21
N ARG A 49 -10.02 13.02 -0.30
CA ARG A 49 -10.67 14.34 -0.40
C ARG A 49 -10.92 14.99 0.96
N GLU A 50 -11.10 14.20 2.01
CA GLU A 50 -11.23 14.66 3.40
C GLU A 50 -9.87 15.01 4.05
N GLY A 51 -8.75 14.83 3.33
CA GLY A 51 -7.41 15.18 3.79
C GLY A 51 -6.59 14.01 4.36
N PHE A 52 -7.11 12.78 4.31
CA PHE A 52 -6.35 11.58 4.68
C PHE A 52 -5.45 11.11 3.53
N ASP A 53 -4.44 11.91 3.22
CA ASP A 53 -3.59 11.79 2.03
C ASP A 53 -2.18 11.24 2.30
N THR A 54 -2.02 10.53 3.42
CA THR A 54 -0.79 9.78 3.75
C THR A 54 -1.14 8.32 4.05
N ILE A 55 -0.18 7.40 3.89
CA ILE A 55 -0.41 5.99 4.18
C ILE A 55 -0.89 5.80 5.63
N GLY A 56 -0.27 6.50 6.57
CA GLY A 56 -0.63 6.41 7.99
C GLY A 56 -2.02 6.97 8.30
N SER A 57 -2.39 8.11 7.71
CA SER A 57 -3.69 8.73 7.94
C SER A 57 -4.84 7.93 7.32
N LEU A 58 -4.67 7.49 6.06
CA LEU A 58 -5.66 6.68 5.36
C LEU A 58 -5.84 5.30 6.02
N LYS A 59 -4.74 4.69 6.46
CA LYS A 59 -4.77 3.44 7.26
C LYS A 59 -5.57 3.61 8.55
N LYS A 60 -5.39 4.72 9.28
CA LYS A 60 -6.17 5.00 10.50
C LYS A 60 -7.66 5.24 10.21
N ALA A 61 -7.97 5.97 9.15
CA ALA A 61 -9.35 6.32 8.80
C ALA A 61 -10.15 5.13 8.27
N THR A 62 -9.52 4.27 7.45
CA THR A 62 -10.22 3.20 6.71
C THR A 62 -9.87 1.79 7.16
N ARG A 63 -8.90 1.64 8.07
CA ARG A 63 -8.26 0.36 8.45
C ARG A 63 -7.52 -0.35 7.32
N CYS A 64 -7.44 0.26 6.13
CA CYS A 64 -6.81 -0.36 4.98
C CYS A 64 -5.36 -0.79 5.29
N GLY A 65 -5.04 -2.05 5.00
CA GLY A 65 -3.75 -2.65 5.34
C GLY A 65 -3.60 -3.14 6.79
N MET A 66 -4.65 -3.13 7.61
CA MET A 66 -4.65 -3.73 8.97
C MET A 66 -5.18 -5.18 9.01
N GLY A 67 -5.69 -5.70 7.90
CA GLY A 67 -6.23 -7.06 7.86
C GLY A 67 -5.16 -8.16 7.83
N ARG A 68 -5.58 -9.41 7.60
CA ARG A 68 -4.69 -10.59 7.66
C ARG A 68 -3.45 -10.51 6.77
N CYS A 69 -3.50 -9.76 5.66
CA CYS A 69 -2.35 -9.56 4.78
C CYS A 69 -1.35 -8.53 5.29
N GLN A 70 -1.70 -7.72 6.30
CA GLN A 70 -0.91 -6.62 6.85
C GLN A 70 -0.45 -5.61 5.79
N GLY A 71 -1.30 -5.34 4.79
CA GLY A 71 -1.03 -4.35 3.74
C GLY A 71 -0.06 -4.81 2.65
N ARG A 72 0.39 -6.07 2.65
CA ARG A 72 1.31 -6.58 1.61
C ARG A 72 0.76 -6.54 0.18
N ILE A 73 -0.57 -6.63 0.03
CA ILE A 73 -1.23 -6.65 -1.28
C ILE A 73 -1.66 -5.24 -1.67
N CYS A 74 -2.44 -4.57 -0.83
CA CYS A 74 -3.01 -3.27 -1.14
C CYS A 74 -2.04 -2.10 -0.90
N GLY A 75 -1.02 -2.26 -0.06
CA GLY A 75 -0.11 -1.18 0.36
C GLY A 75 0.58 -0.44 -0.79
N PRO A 76 1.29 -1.14 -1.71
CA PRO A 76 1.89 -0.50 -2.88
C PRO A 76 0.86 0.20 -3.77
N VAL A 77 -0.29 -0.46 -4.01
CA VAL A 77 -1.37 0.10 -4.83
C VAL A 77 -1.93 1.39 -4.22
N ILE A 78 -2.14 1.41 -2.90
CA ILE A 78 -2.62 2.62 -2.19
C ILE A 78 -1.58 3.73 -2.27
N PHE A 79 -0.30 3.41 -2.13
CA PHE A 79 0.77 4.39 -2.25
C PHE A 79 0.75 5.05 -3.64
N ASP A 80 0.62 4.26 -4.70
CA ASP A 80 0.51 4.79 -6.06
C ASP A 80 -0.77 5.60 -6.26
N ILE A 81 -1.91 5.14 -5.73
CA ILE A 81 -3.19 5.86 -5.79
C ILE A 81 -3.06 7.23 -5.11
N ILE A 82 -2.50 7.29 -3.89
CA ILE A 82 -2.29 8.56 -3.19
C ILE A 82 -1.36 9.45 -4.02
N THR A 83 -0.25 8.90 -4.53
CA THR A 83 0.72 9.64 -5.36
C THR A 83 0.05 10.26 -6.57
N VAL A 84 -0.76 9.50 -7.31
CA VAL A 84 -1.45 9.98 -8.51
C VAL A 84 -2.53 11.01 -8.17
N LEU A 85 -3.33 10.78 -7.13
CA LEU A 85 -4.47 11.64 -6.80
C LEU A 85 -4.07 12.94 -6.11
N THR A 86 -2.95 12.95 -5.38
CA THR A 86 -2.52 14.10 -4.56
C THR A 86 -1.32 14.82 -5.14
N GLN A 87 -0.57 14.19 -6.06
CA GLN A 87 0.68 14.69 -6.64
C GLN A 87 1.75 15.04 -5.60
N LYS A 88 1.62 14.51 -4.38
CA LYS A 88 2.58 14.70 -3.30
C LYS A 88 3.84 13.89 -3.50
N SER A 89 4.93 14.32 -2.87
CA SER A 89 6.20 13.60 -2.93
C SER A 89 6.14 12.30 -2.10
N PRO A 90 6.89 11.24 -2.50
CA PRO A 90 6.96 9.98 -1.76
C PRO A 90 7.21 10.12 -0.25
N GLU A 91 8.06 11.07 0.12
CA GLU A 91 8.48 11.31 1.51
C GLU A 91 7.30 11.83 2.35
N SER A 92 6.48 12.70 1.77
CA SER A 92 5.30 13.27 2.45
C SER A 92 4.14 12.28 2.60
N ILE A 93 4.00 11.34 1.66
CA ILE A 93 3.00 10.26 1.72
C ILE A 93 3.38 9.24 2.79
N GLY A 94 4.69 9.00 2.96
CA GLY A 94 5.25 8.05 3.91
C GLY A 94 5.08 6.59 3.51
N CYS A 95 5.57 5.68 4.34
CA CYS A 95 5.54 4.24 4.09
C CYS A 95 4.86 3.48 5.24
N SER A 96 4.25 2.34 4.93
CA SER A 96 3.73 1.41 5.93
C SER A 96 4.90 0.61 6.52
N LEU A 97 5.17 0.80 7.81
CA LEU A 97 6.22 0.04 8.49
C LEU A 97 5.75 -1.39 8.75
N SER A 98 6.53 -2.37 8.27
CA SER A 98 6.37 -3.77 8.65
C SER A 98 6.82 -3.94 10.11
N ARG A 99 6.02 -4.66 10.89
CA ARG A 99 6.29 -4.94 12.31
C ARG A 99 6.27 -6.45 12.54
N ALA A 100 7.03 -6.91 13.53
CA ALA A 100 6.98 -8.32 13.91
C ALA A 100 5.62 -8.66 14.54
N PRO A 101 5.06 -9.85 14.26
CA PRO A 101 5.52 -10.84 13.29
C PRO A 101 5.11 -10.47 11.85
N VAL A 102 6.04 -10.63 10.87
CA VAL A 102 5.83 -10.25 9.46
C VAL A 102 4.68 -11.02 8.80
N LYS A 103 4.47 -12.28 9.22
CA LYS A 103 3.34 -13.11 8.84
C LYS A 103 2.57 -13.50 10.10
N ASN A 104 1.28 -13.75 9.94
CA ASN A 104 0.48 -14.26 11.05
C ASN A 104 1.05 -15.62 11.46
N VAL A 105 1.38 -15.74 12.74
CA VAL A 105 1.84 -16.97 13.38
C VAL A 105 0.87 -17.32 14.49
N ASN A 106 0.68 -18.61 14.75
CA ASN A 106 -0.16 -19.05 15.85
C ASN A 106 0.49 -18.64 17.19
N ILE A 107 -0.31 -18.23 18.18
CA ILE A 107 0.21 -17.85 19.51
C ILE A 107 1.05 -18.96 20.15
N LYS A 108 0.69 -20.23 19.91
CA LYS A 108 1.46 -21.41 20.36
C LYS A 108 2.91 -21.40 19.91
N ALA A 109 3.22 -20.79 18.77
CA ALA A 109 4.60 -20.66 18.29
C ALA A 109 5.47 -19.82 19.23
N PHE A 110 4.87 -18.95 20.04
CA PHE A 110 5.56 -18.14 21.05
C PHE A 110 5.54 -18.73 22.47
N LEU A 111 4.68 -19.72 22.73
CA LEU A 111 4.48 -20.29 24.08
C LEU A 111 5.43 -21.46 24.38
N ASN A 112 6.12 -22.00 23.37
CA ASN A 112 7.08 -23.11 23.51
C ASN A 112 8.53 -22.61 23.70
N SER A 113 8.70 -21.43 24.29
CA SER A 113 10.01 -20.94 24.76
C SER A 113 10.43 -21.65 26.04
#